data_AF-L5M0N7-F1
#
_entry.id   AF-L5M0N7-F1
#
_cell.length_a   1.000
_cell.length_b   1.000
_cell.length_c   1.000
_cell.angle_alpha   90.00
_cell.angle_beta   90.00
_cell.angle_gamma   90.00
#
_symmetry.space_group_name_H-M   'P 1'
#
loop_
_entity.id
_entity.type
_entity.pdbx_description
1 polymer ?
#
loop_
_entity_poly.entity_id
_entity_poly.type
_entity_poly.pdbx_seq_one_letter_code
_entity_poly.pdbx_strand_id
1 'polypeptide(L)' 'MPAIRLQSSNGEIFEADVEIAKQSVTIKTMLEDLGMDAEGDDGPVPLPNVNAATLKKGFQCCTHHKDDPPPPEDSENKEK' A
#
# COMPACT_ATOMS: atom_id res chain seq x y z
N MET A 1 -13.67 3.57 -9.88
CA MET A 1 -12.24 3.42 -9.60
C MET A 1 -12.11 2.28 -8.61
N PRO A 2 -11.36 1.22 -8.93
CA PRO A 2 -11.18 0.10 -8.00
C PRO A 2 -10.44 0.63 -6.75
N ALA A 3 -11.06 0.41 -5.59
CA ALA A 3 -10.51 0.81 -4.30
C ALA A 3 -10.25 -0.44 -3.47
N ILE A 4 -9.17 -0.40 -2.70
CA ILE A 4 -8.76 -1.46 -1.80
C ILE A 4 -8.78 -1.01 -0.35
N ARG A 5 -9.14 -1.94 0.53
CA ARG A 5 -9.15 -1.74 1.97
C ARG A 5 -7.87 -2.33 2.56
N LEU A 6 -7.04 -1.51 3.19
CA LEU A 6 -5.84 -1.94 3.90
C LEU A 6 -6.07 -1.81 5.39
N GLN A 7 -5.87 -2.88 6.15
CA GLN A 7 -5.92 -2.86 7.61
C GLN A 7 -4.52 -2.63 8.16
N SER A 8 -4.33 -1.59 8.95
CA SER A 8 -3.08 -1.33 9.67
C SER A 8 -2.88 -2.31 10.83
N SER A 9 -1.65 -2.34 11.36
CA SER A 9 -1.28 -3.10 12.57
C SER A 9 -2.15 -2.79 13.79
N ASN A 10 -2.79 -1.63 13.81
CA ASN A 10 -3.63 -1.15 14.91
C ASN A 10 -5.12 -1.52 14.70
N GLY A 11 -5.44 -2.27 13.64
CA GLY A 11 -6.80 -2.67 13.30
C GLY A 11 -7.60 -1.63 12.51
N GLU A 12 -7.05 -0.41 12.31
CA GLU A 12 -7.71 0.62 11.51
C GLU A 12 -7.66 0.27 10.01
N ILE A 13 -8.79 0.42 9.33
CA ILE A 13 -8.96 0.12 7.90
C ILE A 13 -8.91 1.43 7.11
N PHE A 14 -8.09 1.45 6.07
CA PHE A 14 -7.89 2.56 5.13
C PHE A 14 -8.37 2.15 3.75
N GLU A 15 -9.25 2.94 3.15
CA GLU A 15 -9.62 2.77 1.75
C GLU A 15 -8.70 3.61 0.88
N ALA A 16 -8.12 2.98 -0.13
CA ALA A 16 -7.19 3.61 -1.04
C ALA A 16 -7.44 3.16 -2.47
N ASP A 17 -7.10 4.02 -3.41
CA ASP A 17 -7.21 3.67 -4.81
C ASP A 17 -6.19 2.57 -5.16
N VAL A 18 -6.62 1.57 -5.92
CA VAL A 18 -5.73 0.50 -6.36
C VAL A 18 -4.55 1.08 -7.14
N GLU A 19 -4.73 2.18 -7.88
CA GLU A 19 -3.62 2.85 -8.58
C GLU A 19 -2.57 3.41 -7.61
N ILE A 20 -2.99 3.97 -6.48
CA ILE A 20 -2.09 4.51 -5.44
C ILE A 20 -1.42 3.36 -4.69
N ALA A 21 -2.18 2.31 -4.35
CA ALA A 21 -1.66 1.11 -3.73
C ALA A 21 -0.59 0.42 -4.61
N LYS A 22 -0.81 0.39 -5.93
CA LYS A 22 0.12 -0.15 -6.92
C LYS A 22 1.44 0.62 -7.05
N GLN A 23 1.54 1.84 -6.51
CA GLN A 23 2.83 2.56 -6.44
C GLN A 23 3.81 1.90 -5.46
N SER A 24 3.30 1.15 -4.47
CA SER A 24 4.14 0.30 -3.63
C SER A 24 4.29 -1.06 -4.29
N VAL A 25 5.52 -1.43 -4.65
CA VAL A 25 5.82 -2.75 -5.24
C VAL A 25 5.33 -3.88 -4.34
N THR A 26 5.52 -3.75 -3.01
CA THR A 26 5.06 -4.74 -2.04
C THR A 26 3.55 -4.93 -2.05
N ILE A 27 2.79 -3.83 -2.03
CA ILE A 27 1.33 -3.90 -2.06
C ILE A 27 0.87 -4.42 -3.42
N LYS A 28 1.43 -3.90 -4.52
CA LYS A 28 1.16 -4.38 -5.88
C LYS A 28 1.29 -5.90 -5.99
N THR A 29 2.43 -6.47 -5.57
CA THR A 29 2.65 -7.91 -5.60
C THR A 29 1.63 -8.66 -4.74
N MET A 30 1.28 -8.13 -3.55
CA MET A 30 0.21 -8.72 -2.74
C MET A 30 -1.15 -8.69 -3.44
N LEU A 31 -1.48 -7.62 -4.19
CA LEU A 31 -2.75 -7.54 -4.91
C LEU A 31 -2.80 -8.49 -6.09
N GLU A 32 -1.70 -8.59 -6.83
CA GLU A 32 -1.56 -9.54 -7.93
C GLU A 32 -1.62 -10.99 -7.43
N ASP A 33 -1.01 -11.30 -6.27
CA ASP A 33 -1.05 -12.63 -5.64
C ASP A 33 -2.44 -12.99 -5.12
N LEU A 34 -3.13 -12.02 -4.52
CA LEU A 34 -4.51 -12.19 -4.04
C LEU A 34 -5.56 -12.11 -5.16
N GLY A 35 -5.17 -11.75 -6.39
CA GLY A 35 -6.09 -11.54 -7.51
C GLY A 35 -7.06 -10.36 -7.32
N MET A 36 -6.74 -9.44 -6.41
CA MET A 36 -7.55 -8.27 -6.03
C MET A 36 -7.38 -7.13 -7.04
N ASP A 37 -7.71 -7.36 -8.31
CA ASP A 37 -7.53 -6.37 -9.38
C ASP A 37 -8.83 -5.70 -9.86
N ALA A 38 -10.01 -6.24 -9.54
CA ALA A 38 -11.24 -5.80 -10.20
C ALA A 38 -12.53 -5.76 -9.35
N GLU A 39 -12.69 -6.58 -8.30
CA GLU A 39 -13.98 -6.72 -7.61
C GLU A 39 -13.80 -6.68 -6.09
N GLY A 40 -14.10 -5.52 -5.50
CA GLY A 40 -13.84 -5.19 -4.10
C GLY A 40 -14.80 -5.84 -3.10
N ASP A 41 -14.73 -7.17 -2.96
CA ASP A 41 -15.33 -7.90 -1.82
C ASP A 41 -14.32 -8.77 -1.06
N ASP A 42 -13.10 -8.91 -1.56
CA ASP A 42 -12.01 -9.48 -0.78
C ASP A 42 -11.68 -8.54 0.38
N GLY A 43 -11.70 -9.07 1.60
CA GLY A 43 -11.62 -8.32 2.84
C GLY A 43 -10.37 -7.43 2.98
N PRO A 44 -10.26 -6.66 4.08
CA PRO A 44 -9.17 -5.71 4.22
C PRO A 44 -7.81 -6.43 4.29
N VAL A 45 -6.86 -6.02 3.44
CA VAL A 45 -5.49 -6.58 3.41
C VAL A 45 -4.77 -6.21 4.70
N PRO A 46 -4.38 -7.18 5.54
CA PRO A 46 -3.72 -6.89 6.81
C PRO A 46 -2.25 -6.52 6.59
N LEU A 47 -1.87 -5.35 7.09
CA LEU A 47 -0.52 -4.81 7.14
C LEU A 47 -0.04 -4.78 8.60
N PRO A 48 0.33 -5.94 9.18
CA PRO A 48 0.68 -6.07 10.60
C PRO A 48 1.94 -5.28 11.00
N ASN A 49 2.76 -4.90 10.02
CA ASN A 49 4.00 -4.15 10.24
C ASN A 49 3.85 -2.64 9.98
N VAL A 50 2.66 -2.18 9.57
CA VAL A 50 2.42 -0.77 9.23
C VAL A 50 1.26 -0.22 10.03
N ASN A 51 1.55 0.77 10.87
CA ASN A 51 0.56 1.48 11.64
C ASN A 51 -0.19 2.53 10.80
N ALA A 52 -1.39 2.89 11.23
CA ALA A 52 -2.28 3.87 10.60
C ALA A 52 -1.59 5.20 10.25
N ALA A 53 -0.79 5.74 11.17
CA ALA A 53 -0.07 6.99 10.94
C ALA A 53 0.93 6.90 9.78
N THR A 54 1.63 5.76 9.66
CA THR A 54 2.59 5.51 8.56
C THR A 54 1.86 5.27 7.25
N LEU A 55 0.77 4.49 7.25
CA LEU A 55 -0.09 4.30 6.08
C LEU A 55 -0.62 5.62 5.53
N LYS A 56 -1.14 6.49 6.40
CA LYS A 56 -1.64 7.82 6.04
C LYS A 56 -0.55 8.70 5.41
N LYS A 57 0.67 8.63 5.96
CA LYS A 57 1.83 9.35 5.43
C LYS A 57 2.34 8.74 4.12
N GLY A 58 2.26 7.42 3.99
CA GLY A 58 2.55 6.68 2.76
C GLY A 58 1.62 7.09 1.63
N PHE A 59 0.31 7.14 1.87
CA PHE A 59 -0.67 7.62 0.88
C PHE A 59 -0.42 9.08 0.48
N GLN A 60 -0.07 9.94 1.43
CA GLN A 60 0.31 11.32 1.14
C GLN A 60 1.62 11.43 0.35
N CYS A 61 2.58 10.55 0.61
CA CYS A 61 3.84 10.47 -0.13
C CYS A 61 3.59 10.00 -1.56
N CYS A 62 2.78 8.96 -1.73
CA CYS A 62 2.37 8.42 -3.03
C CYS A 62 1.65 9.46 -3.90
N THR A 63 0.82 10.34 -3.32
CA THR A 63 0.17 11.43 -4.07
C THR A 63 1.12 12.59 -4.41
N HIS A 64 2.16 12.82 -3.60
CA HIS A 64 3.13 13.91 -3.83
C HIS A 64 4.27 13.51 -4.78
N HIS A 65 4.68 12.24 -4.78
CA HIS A 65 5.74 11.69 -5.64
C HIS A 65 5.23 11.11 -6.98
N LYS A 66 3.99 11.38 -7.40
CA LYS A 66 3.55 11.01 -8.77
C LYS A 66 4.39 11.67 -9.89
N ASP A 67 5.07 12.78 -9.57
CA ASP A 67 5.92 13.54 -10.49
C ASP A 67 7.44 13.35 -10.23
N ASP A 68 7.81 12.68 -9.13
CA ASP A 68 9.21 12.53 -8.73
C ASP A 68 9.70 11.14 -9.14
N PRO A 69 10.87 11.02 -9.82
CA PRO A 69 11.38 9.73 -10.26
C PRO A 69 11.50 8.78 -9.06
N PRO A 70 11.16 7.49 -9.22
CA PRO A 70 11.23 6.54 -8.12
C PRO A 70 12.65 6.57 -7.53
N PRO A 71 12.80 6.65 -6.19
CA PRO A 71 14.10 6.46 -5.60
C PRO A 71 14.63 5.09 -6.04
N PRO A 72 15.93 4.97 -6.37
CA PRO A 72 16.50 3.69 -6.76
C PRO A 72 16.18 2.65 -5.69
N GLU A 73 15.81 1.43 -6.13
CA GLU A 73 15.52 0.28 -5.27
C GLU A 73 16.71 -0.05 -4.35
N ASP A 74 16.86 0.68 -3.25
CA ASP A 74 17.82 0.34 -2.20
C ASP A 74 17.40 0.95 -0.87
N SER A 75 16.54 0.24 -0.17
CA SER A 75 16.59 0.19 1.29
C SER A 75 16.24 -1.22 1.70
N GLU A 76 17.18 -2.09 1.33
CA GLU A 76 17.43 -3.32 2.05
C GLU A 76 17.49 -2.96 3.54
N ASN A 77 16.52 -3.48 4.28
CA ASN A 77 16.57 -3.60 5.73
C ASN A 77 17.85 -4.37 6.10
N LYS A 78 18.98 -3.67 6.20
CA LYS A 78 20.16 -4.15 6.91
C LYS A 78 20.13 -3.54 8.30
N GLU A 79 19.45 -4.28 9.17
CA GLU A 79 19.90 -4.47 10.53
C GLU A 79 21.43 -4.64 10.53
N LYS A 80 22.15 -3.65 11.08
CA LYS A 80 23.40 -3.85 11.80
C LYS A 80 23.79 -2.63 12.64
#